data_AF-A0A6B3FDL7-F1
#
_entry.id   AF-A0A6B3FDL7-F1
#
_cell.length_a   1.000
_cell.length_b   1.000
_cell.length_c   1.000
_cell.angle_alpha   90.00
_cell.angle_beta   90.00
_cell.angle_gamma   90.00
#
_symmetry.space_group_name_H-M   'P 1'
#
loop_
_entity.id
_entity.type
_entity.pdbx_description
1 polymer ?
#
loop_
_entity_poly.entity_id
_entity_poly.type
_entity_poly.pdbx_seq_one_letter_code
_entity_poly.pdbx_strand_id
1 'polypeptide(L)'
;VFPAYDQIVTQLAKMHARALGKVKLPVVVRIPYGGGIGAVEHHSESPEALFAHVAGLKVVSPSNASDAYWMMQQAVQSDDPVIFFEPKRRYWDKGEVDTESIPGPLHKAVTAREGGDLTLVAYGPMVKVCLEAAAAAQEEGKSIEVLDLRSMAPIDFDAIQRSAEKTGRVVVVHEAPVFYGSGAEIAARITERCFYHLEAPVLRVGGYSVPYPPARLEDEYLPGLDRVLDAVDRSLAF
;
A
#
# COMPACT_ATOMS: atom_id res chain seq x y z
N VAL A 1 -15.37 0.97 10.75
CA VAL A 1 -14.34 0.37 11.63
C VAL A 1 -14.12 1.15 12.93
N PHE A 2 -14.18 2.48 12.93
CA PHE A 2 -13.81 3.32 14.08
C PHE A 2 -14.50 3.00 15.42
N PRO A 3 -15.79 2.61 15.49
CA PRO A 3 -16.39 2.20 16.76
C PRO A 3 -15.67 1.03 17.45
N ALA A 4 -15.00 0.15 16.69
CA ALA A 4 -14.23 -0.98 17.20
C ALA A 4 -12.74 -0.64 17.45
N TYR A 5 -12.31 0.61 17.21
CA TYR A 5 -10.90 0.97 17.24
C TYR A 5 -10.25 0.72 18.61
N ASP A 6 -10.94 1.03 19.71
CA ASP A 6 -10.48 0.69 21.05
C ASP A 6 -10.21 -0.82 21.20
N GLN A 7 -11.19 -1.66 20.87
CA GLN A 7 -11.05 -3.11 21.00
C GLN A 7 -9.92 -3.66 20.12
N ILE A 8 -9.75 -3.12 18.92
CA ILE A 8 -8.68 -3.53 18.00
C ILE A 8 -7.30 -3.12 18.56
N VAL A 9 -7.15 -1.88 19.02
CA VAL A 9 -5.84 -1.30 19.33
C VAL A 9 -5.42 -1.53 20.78
N THR A 10 -6.34 -1.49 21.74
CA THR A 10 -6.03 -1.62 23.16
C THR A 10 -6.10 -3.06 23.65
N GLN A 11 -6.92 -3.91 23.02
CA GLN A 11 -7.08 -5.31 23.39
C GLN A 11 -6.46 -6.25 22.38
N LEU A 12 -7.01 -6.34 21.18
CA LEU A 12 -6.64 -7.34 20.18
C LEU A 12 -5.15 -7.26 19.82
N ALA A 13 -4.65 -6.09 19.42
CA ALA A 13 -3.24 -5.90 19.07
C ALA A 13 -2.26 -6.30 20.18
N LYS A 14 -2.68 -6.20 21.44
CA LYS A 14 -1.80 -6.36 22.61
C LYS A 14 -1.91 -7.73 23.26
N MET A 15 -2.95 -8.52 22.98
CA MET A 15 -3.25 -9.72 23.77
C MET A 15 -2.14 -10.78 23.65
N HIS A 16 -1.60 -10.99 22.45
CA HIS A 16 -0.58 -12.00 22.23
C HIS A 16 0.67 -11.72 23.08
N ALA A 17 1.14 -10.46 23.06
CA ALA A 17 2.23 -9.99 23.91
C ALA A 17 1.85 -10.01 25.41
N ARG A 18 0.64 -9.55 25.77
CA ARG A 18 0.13 -9.53 27.16
C ARG A 18 0.06 -10.93 27.76
N ALA A 19 -0.24 -11.93 26.95
CA ALA A 19 -0.30 -13.34 27.33
C ALA A 19 1.06 -14.06 27.22
N LEU A 20 2.14 -13.35 26.90
CA LEU A 20 3.49 -13.91 26.71
C LEU A 20 3.50 -15.09 25.73
N GLY A 21 2.77 -14.97 24.61
CA GLY A 21 2.72 -16.04 23.60
C GLY A 21 1.72 -17.17 23.89
N LYS A 22 1.12 -17.22 25.09
CA LYS A 22 0.24 -18.35 25.48
C LYS A 22 -1.12 -18.31 24.79
N VAL A 23 -1.56 -17.15 24.34
CA VAL A 23 -2.82 -16.95 23.63
C VAL A 23 -2.49 -16.48 22.22
N LYS A 24 -2.80 -17.33 21.24
CA LYS A 24 -2.80 -16.99 19.81
C LYS A 24 -4.07 -16.19 19.48
N LEU A 25 -3.98 -15.31 18.49
CA LEU A 25 -5.09 -14.48 18.02
C LEU A 25 -5.26 -14.59 16.49
N PRO A 26 -5.72 -15.74 15.97
CA PRO A 26 -6.02 -15.91 14.55
C PRO A 26 -7.32 -15.18 14.17
N VAL A 27 -7.28 -13.85 14.22
CA VAL A 27 -8.41 -12.95 13.96
C VAL A 27 -8.09 -12.09 12.75
N VAL A 28 -8.93 -12.16 11.73
CA VAL A 28 -8.85 -11.31 10.55
C VAL A 28 -9.99 -10.30 10.57
N VAL A 29 -9.66 -9.01 10.64
CA VAL A 29 -10.60 -7.91 10.52
C VAL A 29 -10.60 -7.42 9.07
N ARG A 30 -11.62 -7.82 8.31
CA ARG A 30 -11.78 -7.45 6.89
C ARG A 30 -12.47 -6.09 6.78
N ILE A 31 -11.88 -5.17 6.02
CA ILE A 31 -12.36 -3.79 5.88
C ILE A 31 -12.36 -3.38 4.41
N PRO A 32 -13.53 -3.25 3.75
CA PRO A 32 -13.62 -2.61 2.44
C PRO A 32 -13.19 -1.15 2.55
N TYR A 33 -12.17 -0.75 1.79
CA TYR A 33 -11.58 0.59 1.86
C TYR A 33 -11.29 1.17 0.48
N GLY A 34 -10.92 2.46 0.48
CA GLY A 34 -10.49 3.17 -0.71
C GLY A 34 -11.62 3.74 -1.56
N GLY A 35 -11.26 4.69 -2.40
CA GLY A 35 -12.19 5.52 -3.16
C GLY A 35 -12.55 5.03 -4.55
N GLY A 36 -13.26 5.89 -5.27
CA GLY A 36 -13.44 5.82 -6.73
C GLY A 36 -14.59 4.94 -7.18
N ILE A 37 -15.63 4.84 -6.34
CA ILE A 37 -16.88 4.12 -6.65
C ILE A 37 -18.12 5.04 -6.52
N GLY A 38 -17.93 6.34 -6.28
CA GLY A 38 -19.04 7.29 -6.12
C GLY A 38 -19.89 7.03 -4.86
N ALA A 39 -19.27 6.56 -3.78
CA ALA A 39 -19.98 6.21 -2.56
C ALA A 39 -20.45 7.45 -1.77
N VAL A 40 -21.40 7.23 -0.86
CA VAL A 40 -21.82 8.25 0.12
C VAL A 40 -20.75 8.44 1.20
N GLU A 41 -20.85 9.51 1.97
CA GLU A 41 -19.93 9.84 3.07
C GLU A 41 -19.65 8.61 3.97
N HIS A 42 -18.41 8.47 4.46
CA HIS A 42 -17.93 7.35 5.29
C HIS A 42 -17.71 6.00 4.60
N HIS A 43 -17.61 6.00 3.27
CA HIS A 43 -17.44 4.78 2.48
C HIS A 43 -16.22 4.79 1.55
N SER A 44 -15.28 5.72 1.71
CA SER A 44 -14.13 5.84 0.79
C SER A 44 -12.80 6.06 1.49
N GLU A 45 -12.79 6.10 2.82
CA GLU A 45 -11.59 6.35 3.59
C GLU A 45 -10.55 5.23 3.45
N SER A 46 -9.29 5.65 3.58
CA SER A 46 -8.11 4.80 3.65
C SER A 46 -7.45 5.02 5.03
N PRO A 47 -7.90 4.30 6.07
CA PRO A 47 -7.47 4.52 7.45
C PRO A 47 -6.25 3.68 7.84
N GLU A 48 -5.53 3.08 6.88
CA GLU A 48 -4.48 2.08 7.14
C GLU A 48 -3.37 2.61 8.04
N ALA A 49 -2.99 3.88 7.93
CA ALA A 49 -1.94 4.49 8.76
C ALA A 49 -2.26 4.40 10.26
N LEU A 50 -3.54 4.51 10.64
CA LEU A 50 -3.98 4.41 12.03
C LEU A 50 -3.79 3.01 12.61
N PHE A 51 -3.86 1.97 11.78
CA PHE A 51 -3.66 0.59 12.21
C PHE A 51 -2.20 0.15 12.05
N ALA A 52 -1.52 0.61 10.99
CA ALA A 52 -0.12 0.28 10.72
C ALA A 52 0.82 0.84 11.80
N HIS A 53 0.46 1.97 12.42
CA HIS A 53 1.18 2.53 13.56
C HIS A 53 1.03 1.72 14.85
N VAL A 54 0.06 0.81 14.94
CA VAL A 54 -0.22 0.06 16.17
C VAL A 54 0.58 -1.23 16.22
N ALA A 55 1.60 -1.25 17.07
CA ALA A 55 2.40 -2.44 17.32
C ALA A 55 1.53 -3.64 17.76
N GLY A 56 1.79 -4.80 17.15
CA GLY A 56 1.05 -6.04 17.38
C GLY A 56 -0.04 -6.33 16.36
N LEU A 57 -0.44 -5.35 15.54
CA LEU A 57 -1.26 -5.61 14.35
C LEU A 57 -0.38 -5.95 13.14
N LYS A 58 -0.87 -6.84 12.29
CA LYS A 58 -0.44 -6.92 10.89
C LYS A 58 -1.44 -6.18 10.02
N VAL A 59 -0.97 -5.45 9.02
CA VAL A 59 -1.85 -4.65 8.14
C VAL A 59 -1.47 -4.91 6.70
N VAL A 60 -2.42 -5.44 5.93
CA VAL A 60 -2.20 -5.90 4.55
C VAL A 60 -3.34 -5.47 3.63
N SER A 61 -3.03 -5.32 2.34
CA SER A 61 -4.01 -5.06 1.29
C SER A 61 -3.57 -5.76 0.01
N PRO A 62 -4.39 -6.63 -0.58
CA PRO A 62 -4.10 -7.21 -1.89
C PRO A 62 -4.27 -6.15 -2.99
N SER A 63 -3.54 -6.28 -4.10
CA SER A 63 -3.67 -5.42 -5.28
C SER A 63 -4.41 -6.07 -6.44
N ASN A 64 -4.52 -7.40 -6.44
CA ASN A 64 -5.10 -8.21 -7.51
C ASN A 64 -5.82 -9.47 -6.96
N ALA A 65 -6.49 -10.21 -7.83
CA ALA A 65 -7.29 -11.39 -7.46
C ALA A 65 -6.46 -12.53 -6.84
N SER A 66 -5.26 -12.79 -7.36
CA SER A 66 -4.36 -13.84 -6.85
C SER A 66 -3.87 -13.51 -5.43
N ASP A 67 -3.43 -12.27 -5.22
CA ASP A 67 -3.07 -11.78 -3.88
C ASP A 67 -4.27 -11.82 -2.93
N ALA A 68 -5.47 -11.40 -3.36
CA ALA A 68 -6.66 -11.45 -2.52
C ALA A 68 -6.98 -12.88 -2.05
N TYR A 69 -6.85 -13.87 -2.93
CA TYR A 69 -7.08 -15.28 -2.62
C TYR A 69 -6.05 -15.82 -1.61
N TRP A 70 -4.75 -15.66 -1.90
CA TRP A 70 -3.70 -16.27 -1.09
C TRP A 70 -3.40 -15.49 0.18
N MET A 71 -3.38 -14.16 0.13
CA MET A 71 -3.13 -13.34 1.33
C MET A 71 -4.25 -13.51 2.36
N MET A 72 -5.51 -13.71 1.94
CA MET A 72 -6.60 -14.00 2.87
C MET A 72 -6.36 -15.32 3.61
N GLN A 73 -5.98 -16.38 2.89
CA GLN A 73 -5.69 -17.68 3.51
C GLN A 73 -4.51 -17.59 4.47
N GLN A 74 -3.44 -16.90 4.08
CA GLN A 74 -2.28 -16.66 4.95
C GLN A 74 -2.65 -15.81 6.18
N ALA A 75 -3.53 -14.82 6.03
CA ALA A 75 -4.02 -14.00 7.14
C ALA A 75 -4.82 -14.84 8.15
N VAL A 76 -5.67 -15.76 7.66
CA VAL A 76 -6.43 -16.70 8.51
C VAL A 76 -5.51 -17.67 9.25
N GLN A 77 -4.38 -18.04 8.65
CA GLN A 77 -3.37 -18.92 9.25
C GLN A 77 -2.42 -18.20 10.23
N SER A 78 -2.47 -16.87 10.31
CA SER A 78 -1.64 -16.08 11.21
C SER A 78 -2.01 -16.35 12.68
N ASP A 79 -1.00 -16.50 13.53
CA ASP A 79 -1.19 -16.53 15.00
C ASP A 79 -1.41 -15.12 15.58
N ASP A 80 -1.13 -14.07 14.79
CA ASP A 80 -1.29 -12.66 15.13
C ASP A 80 -2.53 -12.05 14.44
N PRO A 81 -3.16 -11.02 15.02
CA PRO A 81 -4.32 -10.37 14.43
C PRO A 81 -3.94 -9.60 13.14
N VAL A 82 -4.74 -9.79 12.09
CA VAL A 82 -4.52 -9.18 10.78
C VAL A 82 -5.67 -8.23 10.43
N ILE A 83 -5.33 -6.98 10.11
CA ILE A 83 -6.23 -6.05 9.44
C ILE A 83 -6.07 -6.26 7.93
N PHE A 84 -7.14 -6.72 7.30
CA PHE A 84 -7.16 -7.01 5.86
C PHE A 84 -8.00 -5.98 5.15
N PHE A 85 -7.33 -5.03 4.48
CA PHE A 85 -7.98 -3.96 3.74
C PHE A 85 -8.31 -4.43 2.33
N GLU A 86 -9.58 -4.37 1.94
CA GLU A 86 -10.07 -4.85 0.63
C GLU A 86 -10.39 -3.65 -0.28
N PRO A 87 -9.63 -3.44 -1.38
CA PRO A 87 -9.86 -2.31 -2.25
C PRO A 87 -11.21 -2.43 -2.97
N LYS A 88 -12.23 -1.69 -2.52
CA LYS A 88 -13.62 -1.91 -2.97
C LYS A 88 -13.81 -1.65 -4.46
N ARG A 89 -13.06 -0.69 -5.02
CA ARG A 89 -13.03 -0.38 -6.46
C ARG A 89 -12.51 -1.54 -7.32
N ARG A 90 -11.83 -2.52 -6.72
CA ARG A 90 -11.20 -3.65 -7.40
C ARG A 90 -11.99 -4.96 -7.28
N TYR A 91 -13.13 -4.99 -6.57
CA TYR A 91 -13.89 -6.24 -6.39
C TYR A 91 -14.34 -6.92 -7.69
N TRP A 92 -14.53 -6.14 -8.76
CA TRP A 92 -14.98 -6.65 -10.05
C TRP A 92 -13.84 -6.83 -11.06
N ASP A 93 -12.61 -6.50 -10.69
CA ASP A 93 -11.45 -6.76 -11.52
C ASP A 93 -11.23 -8.27 -11.60
N LYS A 94 -11.03 -8.77 -12.82
CA LYS A 94 -10.75 -10.19 -13.08
C LYS A 94 -9.25 -10.40 -13.16
N GLY A 95 -8.78 -11.52 -12.63
CA GLY A 95 -7.41 -11.99 -12.77
C GLY A 95 -7.36 -13.50 -12.62
N GLU A 96 -6.34 -14.12 -13.20
CA GLU A 96 -6.10 -15.56 -13.00
C GLU A 96 -5.70 -15.83 -11.55
N VAL A 97 -6.22 -16.93 -11.00
CA VAL A 97 -5.91 -17.38 -9.64
C VAL A 97 -5.49 -18.84 -9.72
N ASP A 98 -4.19 -19.08 -9.61
CA ASP A 98 -3.66 -20.42 -9.39
C ASP A 98 -3.90 -20.81 -7.92
N THR A 99 -4.74 -21.81 -7.69
CA THR A 99 -5.08 -22.31 -6.35
C THR A 99 -4.14 -23.42 -5.86
N GLU A 100 -3.15 -23.82 -6.67
CA GLU A 100 -2.22 -24.90 -6.35
C GLU A 100 -0.86 -24.38 -5.85
N SER A 101 -0.49 -23.13 -6.18
CA SER A 101 0.79 -22.53 -5.81
C SER A 101 0.64 -21.19 -5.09
N ILE A 102 1.27 -21.08 -3.91
CA ILE A 102 1.31 -19.83 -3.13
C ILE A 102 2.35 -18.88 -3.77
N PRO A 103 1.96 -17.69 -4.26
CA PRO A 103 2.88 -16.78 -4.97
C PRO A 103 4.05 -16.27 -4.10
N GLY A 104 3.84 -16.17 -2.78
CA GLY A 104 4.88 -15.80 -1.83
C GLY A 104 4.34 -15.52 -0.42
N PRO A 105 5.21 -15.17 0.54
CA PRO A 105 4.80 -14.85 1.91
C PRO A 105 3.95 -13.57 1.99
N LEU A 106 3.04 -13.51 2.98
CA LEU A 106 2.07 -12.44 3.19
C LEU A 106 2.68 -11.03 3.25
N HIS A 107 3.85 -10.90 3.88
CA HIS A 107 4.48 -9.60 4.15
C HIS A 107 5.60 -9.22 3.19
N LYS A 108 5.81 -10.00 2.14
CA LYS A 108 6.88 -9.76 1.17
C LYS A 108 6.37 -8.82 0.06
N ALA A 109 7.14 -7.82 -0.36
CA ALA A 109 6.75 -7.03 -1.52
C ALA A 109 6.98 -7.82 -2.83
N VAL A 110 6.30 -7.44 -3.91
CA VAL A 110 6.42 -8.05 -5.23
C VAL A 110 6.67 -6.96 -6.26
N THR A 111 7.68 -7.15 -7.12
CA THR A 111 7.87 -6.31 -8.30
C THR A 111 6.80 -6.68 -9.33
N ALA A 112 5.76 -5.85 -9.44
CA ALA A 112 4.66 -6.05 -10.37
C ALA A 112 5.05 -5.71 -11.83
N ARG A 113 6.04 -4.83 -11.99
CA ARG A 113 6.64 -4.48 -13.28
C ARG A 113 8.10 -4.09 -13.07
N GLU A 114 9.00 -4.69 -13.83
CA GLU A 114 10.42 -4.32 -13.84
C GLU A 114 10.65 -2.97 -14.54
N GLY A 115 11.65 -2.23 -14.06
CA GLY A 115 12.10 -0.97 -14.65
C GLY A 115 13.46 -0.54 -14.10
N GLY A 116 14.00 0.55 -14.64
CA GLY A 116 15.37 1.00 -14.36
C GLY A 116 15.52 2.49 -14.00
N ASP A 117 14.63 3.37 -14.44
CA ASP A 117 14.81 4.82 -14.29
C ASP A 117 14.26 5.34 -12.94
N LEU A 118 13.21 4.70 -12.42
CA LEU A 118 12.53 5.09 -11.19
C LEU A 118 11.66 3.94 -10.65
N THR A 119 11.54 3.84 -9.32
CA THR A 119 10.63 2.92 -8.64
C THR A 119 9.37 3.63 -8.11
N LEU A 120 8.19 3.21 -8.59
CA LEU A 120 6.91 3.49 -7.96
C LEU A 120 6.63 2.45 -6.89
N VAL A 121 6.42 2.89 -5.65
CA VAL A 121 6.06 2.02 -4.51
C VAL A 121 4.61 2.26 -4.15
N ALA A 122 3.77 1.23 -4.23
CA ALA A 122 2.34 1.33 -3.98
C ALA A 122 1.80 0.11 -3.22
N TYR A 123 0.55 0.19 -2.78
CA TYR A 123 -0.20 -0.93 -2.23
C TYR A 123 -1.68 -0.82 -2.59
N GLY A 124 -2.38 -1.94 -2.54
CA GLY A 124 -3.82 -2.00 -2.73
C GLY A 124 -4.29 -1.38 -4.06
N PRO A 125 -5.27 -0.44 -4.05
CA PRO A 125 -5.87 0.07 -5.28
C PRO A 125 -4.90 0.88 -6.16
N MET A 126 -3.84 1.45 -5.57
CA MET A 126 -2.89 2.32 -6.28
C MET A 126 -1.90 1.54 -7.15
N VAL A 127 -1.70 0.24 -6.90
CA VAL A 127 -0.80 -0.58 -7.73
C VAL A 127 -1.25 -0.57 -9.20
N LYS A 128 -2.56 -0.69 -9.46
CA LYS A 128 -3.10 -0.63 -10.82
C LYS A 128 -2.88 0.74 -11.48
N VAL A 129 -3.03 1.84 -10.72
CA VAL A 129 -2.75 3.20 -11.23
C VAL A 129 -1.26 3.37 -11.53
N CYS A 130 -0.37 2.82 -10.69
CA CYS A 130 1.07 2.82 -10.96
C CYS A 130 1.44 1.99 -12.19
N LEU A 131 0.80 0.83 -12.41
CA LEU A 131 1.01 0.04 -13.63
C LEU A 131 0.56 0.80 -14.88
N GLU A 132 -0.58 1.49 -14.83
CA GLU A 132 -1.07 2.36 -15.91
C GLU A 132 -0.10 3.53 -16.17
N ALA A 133 0.39 4.20 -15.12
CA ALA A 133 1.40 5.26 -15.23
C ALA A 133 2.71 4.76 -15.83
N ALA A 134 3.16 3.59 -15.38
CA ALA A 134 4.38 2.98 -15.87
C ALA A 134 4.26 2.57 -17.36
N ALA A 135 3.08 2.12 -17.79
CA ALA A 135 2.79 1.84 -19.20
C ALA A 135 2.75 3.11 -20.05
N ALA A 136 2.10 4.19 -19.60
CA ALA A 136 2.09 5.48 -20.29
C ALA A 136 3.50 6.07 -20.42
N ALA A 137 4.29 6.05 -19.34
CA ALA A 137 5.67 6.55 -19.33
C ALA A 137 6.58 5.77 -20.30
N GLN A 138 6.30 4.49 -20.55
CA GLN A 138 7.04 3.67 -21.51
C GLN A 138 6.89 4.16 -22.95
N GLU A 139 5.74 4.75 -23.30
CA GLU A 139 5.51 5.35 -24.63
C GLU A 139 6.43 6.55 -24.86
N GLU A 140 6.88 7.20 -23.79
CA GLU A 140 7.86 8.28 -23.80
C GLU A 140 9.31 7.80 -23.59
N GLY A 141 9.53 6.48 -23.55
CA GLY A 141 10.85 5.88 -23.38
C GLY A 141 11.34 5.79 -21.94
N LYS A 142 10.50 6.04 -20.94
CA LYS A 142 10.85 5.94 -19.51
C LYS A 142 10.57 4.54 -18.96
N SER A 143 11.56 3.93 -18.33
CA SER A 143 11.51 2.59 -17.73
C SER A 143 11.16 2.65 -16.24
N ILE A 144 9.87 2.57 -15.92
CA ILE A 144 9.37 2.70 -14.55
C ILE A 144 9.10 1.32 -13.92
N GLU A 145 9.76 1.05 -12.80
CA GLU A 145 9.50 -0.11 -11.94
C GLU A 145 8.26 0.14 -11.08
N VAL A 146 7.42 -0.88 -10.88
CA VAL A 146 6.28 -0.85 -9.95
C VAL A 146 6.46 -1.94 -8.90
N LEU A 147 6.59 -1.52 -7.65
CA LEU A 147 6.70 -2.38 -6.48
C LEU A 147 5.39 -2.35 -5.69
N ASP A 148 4.71 -3.50 -5.62
CA ASP A 148 3.57 -3.72 -4.75
C ASP A 148 4.05 -4.17 -3.36
N LEU A 149 3.82 -3.33 -2.35
CA LEU A 149 4.21 -3.65 -0.98
C LEU A 149 3.43 -4.81 -0.38
N ARG A 150 2.15 -4.95 -0.72
CA ARG A 150 1.16 -5.88 -0.13
C ARG A 150 0.90 -5.70 1.38
N SER A 151 1.91 -5.30 2.16
CA SER A 151 1.91 -5.18 3.60
C SER A 151 2.38 -3.79 4.02
N MET A 152 1.56 -3.12 4.83
CA MET A 152 1.86 -1.82 5.44
C MET A 152 2.41 -1.98 6.87
N ALA A 153 2.19 -3.14 7.50
CA ALA A 153 2.81 -3.50 8.77
C ALA A 153 2.92 -5.02 8.89
N PRO A 154 4.14 -5.59 8.96
CA PRO A 154 5.43 -4.93 8.71
C PRO A 154 5.60 -4.53 7.23
N ILE A 155 6.43 -3.52 6.95
CA ILE A 155 6.83 -3.12 5.59
C ILE A 155 8.09 -3.89 5.21
N ASP A 156 8.13 -4.43 3.98
CA ASP A 156 9.33 -5.03 3.37
C ASP A 156 10.29 -3.92 2.88
N PHE A 157 10.99 -3.29 3.83
CA PHE A 157 11.96 -2.24 3.50
C PHE A 157 13.15 -2.74 2.69
N ASP A 158 13.48 -4.03 2.77
CA ASP A 158 14.60 -4.58 2.03
C ASP A 158 14.28 -4.66 0.54
N ALA A 159 13.02 -4.94 0.17
CA ALA A 159 12.58 -4.83 -1.22
C ALA A 159 12.63 -3.40 -1.74
N ILE A 160 12.11 -2.44 -0.98
CA ILE A 160 12.13 -1.03 -1.39
C ILE A 160 13.58 -0.54 -1.52
N GLN A 161 14.46 -0.91 -0.59
CA GLN A 161 15.89 -0.57 -0.65
C GLN A 161 16.56 -1.11 -1.92
N ARG A 162 16.38 -2.40 -2.24
CA ARG A 162 16.96 -3.00 -3.47
C ARG A 162 16.49 -2.26 -4.73
N SER A 163 15.21 -1.90 -4.79
CA SER A 163 14.65 -1.11 -5.88
C SER A 163 15.22 0.31 -5.93
N ALA A 164 15.33 0.98 -4.78
CA ALA A 164 15.90 2.32 -4.67
C ALA A 164 17.39 2.36 -5.07
N GLU A 165 18.19 1.36 -4.66
CA GLU A 165 19.59 1.23 -5.07
C GLU A 165 19.74 0.95 -6.57
N LYS A 166 18.76 0.26 -7.17
CA LYS A 166 18.72 -0.03 -8.61
C LYS A 166 18.40 1.22 -9.44
N THR A 167 17.38 1.99 -9.05
CA THR A 167 16.82 3.08 -9.86
C THR A 167 17.25 4.47 -9.43
N GLY A 168 17.81 4.61 -8.22
CA GLY A 168 18.21 5.89 -7.62
C GLY A 168 17.04 6.82 -7.27
N ARG A 169 15.80 6.47 -7.61
CA ARG A 169 14.63 7.36 -7.47
C ARG A 169 13.40 6.59 -7.00
N VAL A 170 12.69 7.14 -6.02
CA VAL A 170 11.52 6.50 -5.44
C VAL A 170 10.36 7.49 -5.34
N VAL A 171 9.17 7.06 -5.77
CA VAL A 171 7.91 7.76 -5.53
C VAL A 171 6.95 6.80 -4.83
N VAL A 172 6.43 7.20 -3.68
CA VAL A 172 5.44 6.41 -2.92
C VAL A 172 4.04 6.89 -3.26
N VAL A 173 3.13 5.97 -3.62
CA VAL A 173 1.77 6.27 -4.05
C VAL A 173 0.74 5.55 -3.18
N HIS A 174 -0.17 6.29 -2.55
CA HIS A 174 -1.25 5.74 -1.72
C HIS A 174 -2.49 6.64 -1.72
N GLU A 175 -3.71 6.10 -1.57
CA GLU A 175 -4.94 6.93 -1.58
C GLU A 175 -5.10 7.81 -0.34
N ALA A 176 -4.59 7.36 0.82
CA ALA A 176 -4.68 8.11 2.06
C ALA A 176 -4.01 9.50 1.96
N PRO A 177 -4.39 10.46 2.83
CA PRO A 177 -3.73 11.75 2.89
C PRO A 177 -2.20 11.64 3.00
N VAL A 178 -1.48 12.48 2.27
CA VAL A 178 0.01 12.51 2.31
C VAL A 178 0.53 12.90 3.69
N PHE A 179 -0.21 13.75 4.42
CA PHE A 179 0.14 14.15 5.78
C PHE A 179 -0.08 12.99 6.75
N TYR A 180 0.98 12.55 7.44
CA TYR A 180 1.03 11.33 8.28
C TYR A 180 0.62 10.02 7.59
N GLY A 181 0.52 9.99 6.25
CA GLY A 181 0.31 8.76 5.50
C GLY A 181 1.54 7.84 5.49
N SER A 182 1.35 6.58 5.09
CA SER A 182 2.40 5.55 5.06
C SER A 182 3.65 5.97 4.27
N GLY A 183 3.48 6.82 3.26
CA GLY A 183 4.61 7.35 2.49
C GLY A 183 5.61 8.16 3.31
N ALA A 184 5.21 8.75 4.44
CA ALA A 184 6.13 9.49 5.31
C ALA A 184 7.17 8.57 5.97
N GLU A 185 6.72 7.44 6.54
CA GLU A 185 7.61 6.43 7.12
C GLU A 185 8.53 5.84 6.04
N ILE A 186 7.97 5.50 4.86
CA ILE A 186 8.76 4.95 3.75
C ILE A 186 9.83 5.95 3.30
N ALA A 187 9.47 7.21 3.07
CA ALA A 187 10.43 8.23 2.66
C ALA A 187 11.56 8.38 3.68
N ALA A 188 11.24 8.51 4.97
CA ALA A 188 12.25 8.65 6.02
C ALA A 188 13.21 7.45 6.06
N ARG A 189 12.68 6.22 6.12
CA ARG A 189 13.51 5.01 6.21
C ARG A 189 14.35 4.76 4.96
N ILE A 190 13.84 5.08 3.78
CA ILE A 190 14.60 4.94 2.53
C ILE A 190 15.68 6.01 2.41
N THR A 191 15.41 7.24 2.82
CA THR A 191 16.46 8.26 2.92
C THR A 191 17.58 7.83 3.87
N GLU A 192 17.26 7.27 5.04
CA GLU A 192 18.29 6.74 5.96
C GLU A 192 19.13 5.61 5.35
N ARG A 193 18.47 4.65 4.69
CA ARG A 193 19.13 3.44 4.15
C ARG A 193 19.89 3.70 2.85
N CYS A 194 19.39 4.61 2.01
CA CYS A 194 19.80 4.76 0.63
C CYS A 194 20.35 6.17 0.32
N PHE A 195 20.71 6.97 1.33
CA PHE A 195 21.10 8.38 1.14
C PHE A 195 22.09 8.62 -0.01
N TYR A 196 23.13 7.77 -0.10
CA TYR A 196 24.16 7.89 -1.14
C TYR A 196 23.77 7.31 -2.51
N HIS A 197 22.66 6.59 -2.60
CA HIS A 197 22.13 6.03 -3.84
C HIS A 197 21.01 6.89 -4.44
N LEU A 198 20.37 7.75 -3.63
CA LEU A 198 19.26 8.58 -4.08
C LEU A 198 19.74 9.75 -4.95
N GLU A 199 19.24 9.81 -6.18
CA GLU A 199 19.46 10.90 -7.14
C GLU A 199 18.40 12.01 -7.02
N ALA A 200 17.27 11.71 -6.36
CA ALA A 200 16.20 12.65 -6.06
C ALA A 200 15.61 12.37 -4.67
N PRO A 201 14.99 13.36 -3.99
CA PRO A 201 14.26 13.11 -2.76
C PRO A 201 13.12 12.11 -3.01
N VAL A 202 12.81 11.26 -2.02
CA VAL A 202 11.66 10.35 -2.11
C VAL A 202 10.38 11.17 -2.17
N LEU A 203 9.72 11.19 -3.33
CA LEU A 203 8.47 11.93 -3.52
C LEU A 203 7.27 11.09 -3.07
N ARG A 204 6.16 11.76 -2.78
CA ARG A 204 4.95 11.13 -2.26
C ARG A 204 3.72 11.68 -2.98
N VAL A 205 2.89 10.78 -3.47
CA VAL A 205 1.61 11.09 -4.12
C VAL A 205 0.50 10.43 -3.32
N GLY A 206 -0.47 11.24 -2.89
CA GLY A 206 -1.62 10.74 -2.16
C GLY A 206 -2.76 11.73 -2.08
N GLY A 207 -3.78 11.37 -1.30
CA GLY A 207 -4.91 12.25 -1.03
C GLY A 207 -4.46 13.58 -0.40
N TYR A 208 -5.28 14.60 -0.56
CA TYR A 208 -5.04 15.90 0.09
C TYR A 208 -5.32 15.83 1.60
N SER A 209 -4.76 16.76 2.36
CA SER A 209 -5.02 16.87 3.81
C SER A 209 -6.35 17.59 4.07
N VAL A 210 -7.43 16.98 3.60
CA VAL A 210 -8.83 17.41 3.76
C VAL A 210 -9.71 16.19 4.02
N PRO A 211 -10.91 16.34 4.60
CA PRO A 211 -11.87 15.25 4.67
C PRO A 211 -12.17 14.65 3.28
N TYR A 212 -12.46 13.36 3.23
CA TYR A 212 -12.79 12.69 1.98
C TYR A 212 -14.00 13.39 1.33
N PRO A 213 -13.90 13.85 0.07
CA PRO A 213 -14.92 14.71 -0.51
C PRO A 213 -16.15 13.90 -0.99
N PRO A 214 -17.27 14.58 -1.27
CA PRO A 214 -18.41 13.97 -1.96
C PRO A 214 -18.00 13.41 -3.33
N ALA A 215 -18.71 12.37 -3.78
CA ALA A 215 -18.47 11.66 -5.04
C ALA A 215 -18.19 12.54 -6.27
N ARG A 216 -18.81 13.73 -6.36
CA ARG A 216 -18.61 14.66 -7.49
C ARG A 216 -17.20 15.26 -7.59
N LEU A 217 -16.43 15.25 -6.51
CA LEU A 217 -15.06 15.79 -6.44
C LEU A 217 -14.03 14.68 -6.20
N GLU A 218 -14.45 13.42 -6.24
CA GLU A 218 -13.61 12.26 -5.91
C GLU A 218 -12.43 12.11 -6.88
N ASP A 219 -12.65 12.36 -8.17
CA ASP A 219 -11.62 12.27 -9.21
C ASP A 219 -10.52 13.33 -9.06
N GLU A 220 -10.84 14.51 -8.51
CA GLU A 220 -9.85 15.55 -8.23
C GLU A 220 -9.02 15.22 -6.98
N TYR A 221 -9.63 14.55 -6.00
CA TYR A 221 -9.00 14.21 -4.73
C TYR A 221 -8.07 13.00 -4.82
N LEU A 222 -8.52 11.94 -5.50
CA LEU A 222 -7.75 10.70 -5.61
C LEU A 222 -6.49 10.90 -6.47
N PRO A 223 -5.39 10.21 -6.15
CA PRO A 223 -4.24 10.13 -7.04
C PRO A 223 -4.61 9.45 -8.36
N GLY A 224 -4.79 10.24 -9.41
CA GLY A 224 -4.96 9.76 -10.78
C GLY A 224 -3.64 9.54 -11.50
N LEU A 225 -3.73 9.00 -12.72
CA LEU A 225 -2.62 8.78 -13.65
C LEU A 225 -1.72 10.02 -13.79
N ASP A 226 -2.32 11.18 -14.09
CA ASP A 226 -1.59 12.42 -14.35
C ASP A 226 -0.80 12.91 -13.12
N ARG A 227 -1.35 12.75 -11.91
CA ARG A 227 -0.66 13.13 -10.67
C ARG A 227 0.52 12.21 -10.35
N VAL A 228 0.43 10.93 -10.74
CA VAL A 228 1.56 9.99 -10.62
C VAL A 228 2.64 10.33 -11.65
N LEU A 229 2.27 10.59 -12.90
CA LEU A 229 3.21 10.98 -13.95
C LEU A 229 3.91 12.31 -13.66
N ASP A 230 3.19 13.33 -13.16
CA ASP A 230 3.81 14.58 -12.70
C ASP A 230 4.91 14.34 -11.65
N ALA A 231 4.67 13.46 -10.69
CA ALA A 231 5.67 13.12 -9.67
C ALA A 231 6.85 12.34 -10.25
N VAL A 232 6.62 11.46 -11.23
CA VAL A 232 7.68 10.77 -11.98
C VAL A 232 8.57 11.80 -12.69
N ASP A 233 7.96 12.71 -13.44
CA ASP A 233 8.69 13.75 -14.20
C ASP A 233 9.49 14.67 -13.29
N ARG A 234 8.91 15.10 -12.16
CA ARG A 234 9.59 15.92 -11.16
C ARG A 234 10.77 15.20 -10.51
N SER A 235 10.69 13.90 -10.32
CA SER A 235 11.78 13.09 -9.75
C SER A 235 12.91 12.89 -10.76
N LEU A 236 12.57 12.66 -12.03
CA LEU A 236 13.56 12.51 -13.12
C LEU A 236 14.27 13.83 -13.46
N ALA A 237 13.64 14.98 -13.19
CA ALA A 237 14.18 16.31 -13.48
C ALA A 237 15.06 16.92 -12.35
N PHE A 238 15.28 16.20 -11.24
CA PHE A 238 16.09 16.67 -10.10
C PHE A 238 17.59 16.72 -10.45
#